data_AF-A0A831PH72-F1
#
_entry.id   AF-A0A831PH72-F1
#
_cell.length_a   1.000
_cell.length_b   1.000
_cell.length_c   1.000
_cell.angle_alpha   90.00
_cell.angle_beta   90.00
_cell.angle_gamma   90.00
#
_symmetry.space_group_name_H-M   'P 1'
#
loop_
_entity.id
_entity.type
_entity.pdbx_description
1 polymer ?
#
loop_
_entity_poly.entity_id
_entity_poly.type
_entity_poly.pdbx_seq_one_letter_code
_entity_poly.pdbx_strand_id
1 'polypeptide(L)'
;MWSLDWGSEDAWILLNAELEPGSGWSDLSVLVPIAALGYDQKKYVYFVTESGNEYPHNGGFEEWALQDVDRGCLEVTKVVDWQGVDPDPEQTFYVDVIYPDGVITITLEFDYTGGTQTVEGLMPGVYTVVEQDPGAAWLVSGSTYPVEVTTDSACAEVTVTNTYNFGCLSVEKVVDWNGVPEDTAKMFYVDVLDADDMLVGTLEFG
;
A
#
# COMPACT_ATOMS: atom_id res chain seq x y z
N MET A 1 31.77 30.00 -23.89
CA MET A 1 30.88 29.00 -24.50
C MET A 1 31.77 27.90 -25.05
N TRP A 2 31.86 26.77 -24.35
CA TRP A 2 32.56 25.60 -24.88
C TRP A 2 31.64 24.95 -25.91
N SER A 3 32.13 24.81 -27.15
CA SER A 3 31.44 24.01 -28.17
C SER A 3 31.68 22.54 -27.83
N LEU A 4 30.60 21.77 -27.72
CA LEU A 4 30.65 20.31 -27.55
C LEU A 4 31.04 19.60 -28.86
N ASP A 5 31.21 20.37 -29.93
CA ASP A 5 31.33 19.88 -31.31
C ASP A 5 32.79 19.54 -31.69
N TRP A 6 33.72 19.64 -30.73
CA TRP A 6 35.16 19.46 -30.96
C TRP A 6 35.75 18.15 -30.42
N GLY A 7 34.93 17.28 -29.81
CA GLY A 7 35.35 15.96 -29.34
C GLY A 7 34.77 14.84 -30.19
N SER A 8 35.59 13.84 -30.57
CA SER A 8 35.11 12.54 -31.05
C SER A 8 34.76 11.60 -29.89
N GLU A 9 34.47 12.17 -28.72
CA GLU A 9 34.43 11.49 -27.43
C GLU A 9 33.18 11.94 -26.66
N ASP A 10 32.81 11.16 -25.66
CA ASP A 10 31.73 11.53 -24.76
C ASP A 10 32.06 12.84 -24.02
N ALA A 11 31.03 13.64 -23.77
CA ALA A 11 31.17 14.87 -23.02
C ALA A 11 30.52 14.74 -21.65
N TRP A 12 31.03 15.50 -20.69
CA TRP A 12 30.44 15.64 -19.37
C TRP A 12 29.94 17.05 -19.17
N ILE A 13 28.68 17.17 -18.75
CA ILE A 13 28.16 18.40 -18.19
C ILE A 13 28.32 18.27 -16.68
N LEU A 14 29.11 19.16 -16.10
CA LEU A 14 29.39 19.20 -14.67
C LEU A 14 28.84 20.51 -14.11
N LEU A 15 27.89 20.40 -13.19
CA LEU A 15 27.59 21.46 -12.24
C LEU A 15 28.44 21.18 -11.02
N ASN A 16 29.62 21.81 -10.97
CA ASN A 16 30.62 21.59 -9.94
C ASN A 16 30.50 22.68 -8.86
N ALA A 17 30.07 22.28 -7.67
CA ALA A 17 29.91 23.15 -6.51
C ALA A 17 31.26 23.71 -6.01
N GLU A 18 32.40 23.09 -6.33
CA GLU A 18 33.73 23.63 -5.98
C GLU A 18 34.11 24.89 -6.77
N LEU A 19 33.52 25.10 -7.96
CA LEU A 19 33.83 26.24 -8.84
C LEU A 19 32.96 27.47 -8.55
N GLU A 20 31.74 27.26 -8.06
CA GLU A 20 30.79 28.32 -7.64
C GLU A 20 30.08 27.86 -6.35
N PRO A 21 30.75 27.95 -5.18
CA PRO A 21 30.27 27.34 -3.95
C PRO A 21 29.09 28.10 -3.35
N GLY A 22 27.90 27.50 -3.42
CA GLY A 22 26.79 27.78 -2.52
C GLY A 22 26.81 26.83 -1.30
N SER A 23 25.69 26.72 -0.59
CA SER A 23 25.55 25.85 0.59
C SER A 23 25.35 24.35 0.26
N GLY A 24 25.40 23.96 -1.01
CA GLY A 24 25.19 22.59 -1.47
C GLY A 24 26.42 21.72 -1.33
N TRP A 25 26.19 20.40 -1.25
CA TRP A 25 27.23 19.39 -1.05
C TRP A 25 27.33 18.41 -2.22
N SER A 26 26.51 18.58 -3.27
CA SER A 26 26.41 17.61 -4.35
C SER A 26 26.59 18.26 -5.72
N ASP A 27 27.50 17.70 -6.50
CA ASP A 27 27.66 18.01 -7.91
C ASP A 27 26.61 17.26 -8.73
N LEU A 28 26.10 17.89 -9.79
CA LEU A 28 25.40 17.17 -10.85
C LEU A 28 26.41 16.86 -11.95
N SER A 29 26.57 15.57 -12.25
CA SER A 29 27.33 15.12 -13.42
C SER A 29 26.40 14.39 -14.38
N VAL A 30 26.35 14.87 -15.62
CA VAL A 30 25.58 14.25 -16.70
C VAL A 30 26.55 13.85 -17.81
N LEU A 31 26.63 12.55 -18.06
CA LEU A 31 27.30 12.01 -19.24
C LEU A 31 26.43 12.25 -20.47
N VAL A 32 27.01 12.89 -21.47
CA VAL A 32 26.42 13.09 -22.79
C VAL A 32 27.21 12.23 -23.77
N PRO A 33 26.76 11.00 -24.05
CA PRO A 33 27.51 10.09 -24.90
C PRO A 33 27.47 10.57 -26.35
N ILE A 34 28.62 10.50 -27.05
CA ILE A 34 28.72 10.89 -28.46
C ILE A 34 27.81 10.03 -29.34
N ALA A 35 27.48 8.81 -28.91
CA ALA A 35 26.53 7.95 -29.60
C ALA A 35 25.09 8.53 -29.67
N ALA A 36 24.69 9.37 -28.70
CA ALA A 36 23.36 9.98 -28.67
C ALA A 36 23.27 11.22 -29.58
N LEU A 37 24.31 12.05 -29.60
CA LEU A 37 24.36 13.27 -30.40
C LEU A 37 24.90 13.04 -31.81
N GLY A 38 25.95 12.23 -31.97
CA GLY A 38 26.69 12.10 -33.22
C GLY A 38 27.36 13.42 -33.62
N TYR A 39 27.60 13.61 -34.92
CA TYR A 39 28.25 14.82 -35.48
C TYR A 39 27.26 15.85 -36.04
N ASP A 40 25.97 15.73 -35.73
CA ASP A 40 24.94 16.61 -36.25
C ASP A 40 24.85 17.91 -35.42
N GLN A 41 25.28 19.01 -36.03
CA GLN A 41 25.27 20.36 -35.42
C GLN A 41 23.87 20.91 -35.10
N LYS A 42 22.80 20.19 -35.47
CA LYS A 42 21.41 20.56 -35.16
C LYS A 42 20.84 19.82 -33.96
N LYS A 43 21.59 18.91 -33.36
CA LYS A 43 21.19 18.23 -32.13
C LYS A 43 21.72 18.97 -30.92
N TYR A 44 20.86 19.19 -29.94
CA TYR A 44 21.17 19.92 -28.73
C TYR A 44 20.70 19.12 -27.52
N VAL A 45 21.45 19.23 -26.43
CA VAL A 45 20.98 18.83 -25.11
C VAL A 45 20.38 20.07 -24.46
N TYR A 46 19.09 20.02 -24.14
CA TYR A 46 18.45 21.05 -23.33
C TYR A 46 18.51 20.62 -21.87
N PHE A 47 19.13 21.45 -21.04
CA PHE A 47 18.96 21.36 -19.60
C PHE A 47 17.84 22.32 -19.24
N VAL A 48 16.69 21.76 -18.84
CA VAL A 48 15.55 22.54 -18.37
C VAL A 48 15.52 22.41 -16.85
N THR A 49 15.83 23.50 -16.17
CA THR A 49 15.58 23.64 -14.73
C THR A 49 14.29 24.40 -14.56
N GLU A 50 13.33 23.83 -13.86
CA GLU A 50 12.23 24.63 -13.30
C GLU A 50 12.75 25.23 -12.00
N SER A 51 12.95 26.56 -11.99
CA SER A 51 13.37 27.28 -10.80
C SER A 51 12.21 27.30 -9.80
N GLY A 52 12.45 26.83 -8.58
CA GLY A 52 11.54 27.04 -7.45
C GLY A 52 11.37 28.53 -7.07
N ASN A 53 10.74 28.79 -5.93
CA ASN A 53 10.54 30.16 -5.42
C ASN A 53 11.87 30.86 -5.10
N GLU A 54 12.02 32.12 -5.52
CA GLU A 54 13.19 32.94 -5.24
C GLU A 54 13.28 33.33 -3.76
N TYR A 55 14.32 32.89 -3.05
CA TYR A 55 14.70 33.44 -1.76
C TYR A 55 15.90 34.40 -1.94
N PRO A 56 15.82 35.66 -1.51
CA PRO A 56 16.82 36.68 -1.85
C PRO A 56 18.14 36.61 -1.04
N HIS A 57 18.61 35.42 -0.65
CA HIS A 57 19.76 35.28 0.24
C HIS A 57 20.96 34.52 -0.37
N ASN A 58 21.57 35.10 -1.41
CA ASN A 58 22.98 34.95 -1.82
C ASN A 58 23.58 33.52 -1.71
N GLY A 59 22.84 32.49 -2.11
CA GLY A 59 23.20 31.09 -1.88
C GLY A 59 23.20 30.19 -3.11
N GLY A 60 23.73 30.63 -4.25
CA GLY A 60 24.04 29.74 -5.39
C GLY A 60 22.85 28.93 -5.97
N PHE A 61 23.15 27.86 -6.71
CA PHE A 61 22.17 27.00 -7.40
C PHE A 61 21.29 26.15 -6.46
N GLU A 62 21.68 26.03 -5.19
CA GLU A 62 21.00 25.19 -4.18
C GLU A 62 19.64 25.76 -3.78
N GLU A 63 19.45 27.08 -3.92
CA GLU A 63 18.16 27.74 -3.69
C GLU A 63 17.15 27.47 -4.80
N TRP A 64 17.55 26.78 -5.88
CA TRP A 64 16.67 26.50 -7.04
C TRP A 64 16.10 25.08 -7.04
N ALA A 65 16.42 24.23 -6.06
CA ALA A 65 16.10 22.80 -6.08
C ALA A 65 15.34 22.26 -4.85
N LEU A 66 14.73 23.13 -4.03
CA LEU A 66 13.80 22.68 -2.99
C LEU A 66 12.47 23.38 -3.16
N GLN A 67 11.55 22.75 -3.91
CA GLN A 67 10.15 22.90 -3.55
C GLN A 67 10.02 22.17 -2.21
N ASP A 68 10.01 22.94 -1.12
CA ASP A 68 9.55 22.46 0.19
C ASP A 68 8.06 22.16 0.03
N VAL A 69 7.75 21.00 -0.53
CA VAL A 69 6.38 20.55 -0.65
C VAL A 69 6.05 20.03 0.74
N ASP A 70 5.30 20.84 1.49
CA ASP A 70 4.70 20.40 2.74
C ASP A 70 4.08 19.03 2.51
N ARG A 71 4.47 18.07 3.34
CA ARG A 71 4.00 16.69 3.25
C ARG A 71 2.93 16.45 4.29
N GLY A 72 1.93 15.68 3.90
CA GLY A 72 0.92 15.17 4.81
C GLY A 72 1.28 13.79 5.35
N CYS A 73 0.37 13.28 6.16
CA CYS A 73 0.41 11.92 6.66
C CYS A 73 -0.98 11.29 6.64
N LEU A 74 -1.01 9.96 6.63
CA LEU A 74 -2.22 9.14 6.71
C LEU A 74 -2.04 8.10 7.81
N GLU A 75 -2.92 8.13 8.81
CA GLU A 75 -3.02 7.12 9.85
C GLU A 75 -4.05 6.07 9.46
N VAL A 76 -3.62 4.81 9.35
CA VAL A 76 -4.46 3.66 9.04
C VAL A 76 -4.59 2.80 10.29
N THR A 77 -5.80 2.69 10.81
CA THR A 77 -6.14 1.80 11.93
C THR A 77 -6.78 0.53 11.41
N LYS A 78 -6.21 -0.61 11.80
CA LYS A 78 -6.71 -1.95 11.55
C LYS A 78 -7.43 -2.49 12.78
N VAL A 79 -8.67 -2.91 12.61
CA VAL A 79 -9.44 -3.61 13.63
C VAL A 79 -9.65 -5.06 13.19
N VAL A 80 -9.28 -6.01 14.05
CA VAL A 80 -9.52 -7.44 13.83
C VAL A 80 -10.50 -7.95 14.88
N ASP A 81 -11.69 -8.32 14.44
CA ASP A 81 -12.75 -8.87 15.27
C ASP A 81 -12.90 -10.37 15.00
N TRP A 82 -12.33 -11.18 15.90
CA TRP A 82 -12.37 -12.65 15.85
C TRP A 82 -13.75 -13.23 16.21
N GLN A 83 -14.74 -12.40 16.56
CA GLN A 83 -16.11 -12.84 16.89
C GLN A 83 -16.16 -13.93 17.98
N GLY A 84 -15.19 -13.92 18.90
CA GLY A 84 -15.08 -14.87 20.01
C GLY A 84 -14.34 -16.17 19.71
N VAL A 85 -13.82 -16.36 18.49
CA VAL A 85 -12.88 -17.45 18.16
C VAL A 85 -11.52 -17.16 18.80
N ASP A 86 -10.82 -18.21 19.21
CA ASP A 86 -9.42 -18.10 19.62
C ASP A 86 -8.58 -17.54 18.46
N PRO A 87 -7.91 -16.39 18.62
CA PRO A 87 -7.15 -15.79 17.54
C PRO A 87 -6.03 -16.69 17.03
N ASP A 88 -5.90 -16.77 15.71
CA ASP A 88 -4.75 -17.42 15.07
C ASP A 88 -3.55 -16.45 15.04
N PRO A 89 -2.46 -16.71 15.78
CA PRO A 89 -1.31 -15.82 15.84
C PRO A 89 -0.52 -15.75 14.52
N GLU A 90 -0.74 -16.66 13.58
CA GLU A 90 -0.08 -16.65 12.26
C GLU A 90 -0.86 -15.84 11.22
N GLN A 91 -2.09 -15.39 11.53
CA GLN A 91 -2.89 -14.58 10.62
C GLN A 91 -2.30 -13.18 10.45
N THR A 92 -2.17 -12.75 9.18
CA THR A 92 -1.79 -11.39 8.79
C THR A 92 -2.81 -10.76 7.86
N PHE A 93 -2.84 -9.43 7.82
CA PHE A 93 -3.71 -8.65 6.94
C PHE A 93 -2.93 -7.55 6.24
N TYR A 94 -3.30 -7.24 5.01
CA TYR A 94 -2.60 -6.27 4.17
C TYR A 94 -3.54 -5.16 3.71
N VAL A 95 -3.16 -3.91 3.94
CA VAL A 95 -3.89 -2.72 3.49
C VAL A 95 -3.01 -1.93 2.53
N ASP A 96 -3.50 -1.70 1.32
CA ASP A 96 -2.85 -0.92 0.29
C ASP A 96 -3.32 0.54 0.34
N VAL A 97 -2.36 1.46 0.45
CA VAL A 97 -2.53 2.90 0.26
C VAL A 97 -2.05 3.24 -1.15
N ILE A 98 -2.98 3.58 -2.02
CA ILE A 98 -2.73 3.86 -3.44
C ILE A 98 -2.68 5.37 -3.66
N TYR A 99 -1.61 5.83 -4.30
CA TYR A 99 -1.39 7.24 -4.62
C TYR A 99 -2.45 7.79 -5.58
N PRO A 100 -2.62 9.13 -5.63
CA PRO A 100 -3.56 9.77 -6.55
C PRO A 100 -3.34 9.44 -8.03
N ASP A 101 -2.12 9.05 -8.42
CA ASP A 101 -1.78 8.63 -9.78
C ASP A 101 -2.21 7.19 -10.11
N GLY A 102 -2.58 6.39 -9.09
CA GLY A 102 -2.97 4.99 -9.22
C GLY A 102 -1.82 4.02 -9.54
N VAL A 103 -0.57 4.50 -9.56
CA VAL A 103 0.60 3.70 -9.97
C VAL A 103 1.43 3.28 -8.77
N ILE A 104 1.58 4.17 -7.79
CA ILE A 104 2.35 3.89 -6.58
C ILE A 104 1.42 3.35 -5.49
N THR A 105 1.84 2.25 -4.87
CA THR A 105 1.12 1.63 -3.75
C THR A 105 2.07 1.39 -2.59
N ILE A 106 1.65 1.74 -1.38
CA ILE A 106 2.29 1.36 -0.13
C ILE A 106 1.43 0.27 0.51
N THR A 107 2.02 -0.91 0.75
CA THR A 107 1.35 -2.02 1.44
C THR A 107 1.72 -2.00 2.92
N LEU A 108 0.72 -1.89 3.77
CA LEU A 108 0.83 -1.97 5.23
C LEU A 108 0.45 -3.37 5.69
N GLU A 109 1.31 -4.00 6.48
CA GLU A 109 1.08 -5.32 7.07
C GLU A 109 0.68 -5.19 8.53
N PHE A 110 -0.42 -5.84 8.92
CA PHE A 110 -0.91 -5.91 10.29
C PHE A 110 -0.99 -7.37 10.72
N ASP A 111 -0.66 -7.64 11.99
CA ASP A 111 -0.82 -8.97 12.58
C ASP A 111 -2.28 -9.25 12.98
N TYR A 112 -2.50 -10.43 13.57
CA TYR A 112 -3.79 -10.93 14.04
C TYR A 112 -4.50 -10.04 15.07
N THR A 113 -3.81 -9.07 15.68
CA THR A 113 -4.38 -8.10 16.63
C THR A 113 -4.77 -6.78 15.98
N GLY A 114 -4.30 -6.50 14.76
CA GLY A 114 -4.48 -5.23 14.08
C GLY A 114 -3.54 -4.13 14.62
N GLY A 115 -4.05 -2.93 14.82
CA GLY A 115 -3.28 -1.78 15.32
C GLY A 115 -3.25 -0.61 14.35
N THR A 116 -2.40 0.38 14.63
CA THR A 116 -2.36 1.64 13.88
C THR A 116 -0.97 1.85 13.29
N GLN A 117 -0.92 2.25 12.01
CA GLN A 117 0.31 2.63 11.32
C GLN A 117 0.12 3.99 10.64
N THR A 118 1.16 4.82 10.72
CA THR A 118 1.17 6.15 10.11
C THR A 118 2.10 6.16 8.89
N VAL A 119 1.56 6.58 7.75
CA VAL A 119 2.31 6.82 6.52
C VAL A 119 2.62 8.30 6.44
N GLU A 120 3.87 8.65 6.72
CA GLU A 120 4.39 10.02 6.71
C GLU A 120 4.92 10.41 5.33
N GLY A 121 5.13 11.71 5.10
CA GLY A 121 5.82 12.18 3.90
C GLY A 121 5.01 12.11 2.60
N LEU A 122 3.68 11.96 2.72
CA LEU A 122 2.78 11.84 1.57
C LEU A 122 2.61 13.18 0.87
N MET A 123 2.56 13.15 -0.47
CA MET A 123 2.17 14.32 -1.24
C MET A 123 0.69 14.65 -0.94
N PRO A 124 0.32 15.93 -0.81
CA PRO A 124 -1.08 16.29 -0.69
C PRO A 124 -1.89 15.78 -1.88
N GLY A 125 -3.08 15.24 -1.63
CA GLY A 125 -3.93 14.69 -2.68
C GLY A 125 -4.90 13.62 -2.18
N VAL A 126 -5.57 12.98 -3.15
CA VAL A 126 -6.63 12.00 -2.91
C VAL A 126 -6.12 10.58 -3.06
N TYR A 127 -6.08 9.85 -1.96
CA TYR A 127 -5.63 8.46 -1.91
C TYR A 127 -6.82 7.50 -1.93
N THR A 128 -6.55 6.26 -2.33
CA THR A 128 -7.45 5.12 -2.12
C THR A 128 -6.84 4.22 -1.05
N VAL A 129 -7.66 3.79 -0.08
CA VAL A 129 -7.24 2.80 0.92
C VAL A 129 -8.08 1.54 0.70
N VAL A 130 -7.43 0.43 0.39
CA VAL A 130 -8.11 -0.83 0.10
C VAL A 130 -7.42 -1.97 0.81
N GLU A 131 -8.19 -2.87 1.39
CA GLU A 131 -7.66 -4.12 1.92
C GLU A 131 -7.53 -5.17 0.82
N GLN A 132 -6.39 -5.85 0.80
CA GLN A 132 -6.20 -7.04 -0.01
C GLN A 132 -7.11 -8.16 0.52
N ASP A 133 -7.66 -8.98 -0.38
CA ASP A 133 -8.59 -10.05 -0.01
C ASP A 133 -7.98 -10.97 1.08
N PRO A 134 -8.47 -10.93 2.33
CA PRO A 134 -7.97 -11.74 3.44
C PRO A 134 -8.48 -13.18 3.39
N GLY A 135 -9.29 -13.53 2.38
CA GLY A 135 -9.93 -14.83 2.22
C GLY A 135 -11.36 -14.87 2.74
N ALA A 136 -12.07 -15.94 2.34
CA ALA A 136 -13.52 -16.08 2.54
C ALA A 136 -13.96 -16.16 4.02
N ALA A 137 -13.03 -16.42 4.94
CA ALA A 137 -13.28 -16.46 6.38
C ALA A 137 -13.44 -15.06 7.01
N TRP A 138 -13.34 -13.98 6.23
CA TRP A 138 -13.40 -12.62 6.75
C TRP A 138 -14.37 -11.75 5.95
N LEU A 139 -15.13 -10.93 6.68
CA LEU A 139 -15.86 -9.79 6.13
C LEU A 139 -14.98 -8.55 6.29
N VAL A 140 -14.82 -7.79 5.21
CA VAL A 140 -14.01 -6.56 5.18
C VAL A 140 -14.92 -5.34 5.12
N SER A 141 -14.62 -4.32 5.92
CA SER A 141 -15.26 -3.00 5.85
C SER A 141 -14.23 -1.87 6.05
N GLY A 142 -14.56 -0.65 5.64
CA GLY A 142 -13.69 0.52 5.80
C GLY A 142 -12.66 0.74 4.68
N SER A 143 -12.51 -0.20 3.74
CA SER A 143 -11.90 0.12 2.44
C SER A 143 -12.68 1.26 1.78
N THR A 144 -11.98 2.33 1.41
CA THR A 144 -12.63 3.60 1.06
C THR A 144 -11.84 4.43 0.04
N TYR A 145 -12.61 5.23 -0.70
CA TYR A 145 -12.16 6.31 -1.56
C TYR A 145 -13.28 7.36 -1.59
N PRO A 146 -12.98 8.67 -1.53
CA PRO A 146 -11.65 9.29 -1.43
C PRO A 146 -11.11 9.40 0.00
N VAL A 147 -9.78 9.43 0.14
CA VAL A 147 -9.07 9.81 1.38
C VAL A 147 -8.19 11.02 1.10
N GLU A 148 -8.57 12.18 1.63
CA GLU A 148 -7.86 13.45 1.40
C GLU A 148 -6.69 13.59 2.38
N VAL A 149 -5.47 13.69 1.84
CA VAL A 149 -4.26 14.03 2.61
C VAL A 149 -3.91 15.48 2.32
N THR A 150 -3.81 16.30 3.37
CA THR A 150 -3.44 17.72 3.29
C THR A 150 -2.05 17.96 3.89
N THR A 151 -1.54 19.18 3.75
CA THR A 151 -0.28 19.66 4.35
C THR A 151 -0.44 20.06 5.82
N ASP A 152 -1.62 19.84 6.42
CA ASP A 152 -1.90 20.26 7.78
C ASP A 152 -1.16 19.38 8.79
N SER A 153 -0.99 19.86 10.02
CA SER A 153 -0.26 19.13 11.08
C SER A 153 -0.97 17.86 11.58
N ALA A 154 -2.20 17.58 11.13
CA ALA A 154 -2.96 16.41 11.54
C ALA A 154 -3.03 15.43 10.37
N CYS A 155 -2.72 14.15 10.64
CA CYS A 155 -2.85 13.10 9.64
C CYS A 155 -4.32 12.90 9.26
N ALA A 156 -4.56 12.53 8.01
CA ALA A 156 -5.84 11.94 7.64
C ALA A 156 -5.99 10.59 8.36
N GLU A 157 -7.21 10.19 8.70
CA GLU A 157 -7.47 8.97 9.47
C GLU A 157 -8.41 8.04 8.70
N VAL A 158 -8.07 6.75 8.65
CA VAL A 158 -8.91 5.69 8.07
C VAL A 158 -8.93 4.49 9.01
N THR A 159 -10.09 3.86 9.15
CA THR A 159 -10.23 2.58 9.85
C THR A 159 -10.68 1.50 8.88
N VAL A 160 -9.94 0.39 8.85
CA VAL A 160 -10.27 -0.81 8.10
C VAL A 160 -10.52 -1.95 9.10
N THR A 161 -11.64 -2.64 8.95
CA THR A 161 -12.09 -3.67 9.91
C THR A 161 -12.31 -5.00 9.22
N ASN A 162 -11.76 -6.05 9.82
CA ASN A 162 -12.04 -7.44 9.50
C ASN A 162 -12.89 -8.05 10.60
N THR A 163 -14.00 -8.64 10.21
CA THR A 163 -14.86 -9.43 11.11
C THR A 163 -14.82 -10.88 10.66
N TYR A 164 -14.46 -11.78 11.57
CA TYR A 164 -14.42 -13.20 11.27
C TYR A 164 -15.80 -13.71 10.88
N ASN A 165 -15.89 -14.40 9.74
CA ASN A 165 -17.13 -14.82 9.11
C ASN A 165 -17.32 -16.32 9.29
N PHE A 166 -18.24 -16.69 10.19
CA PHE A 166 -18.63 -18.09 10.32
C PHE A 166 -19.39 -18.57 9.09
N GLY A 167 -18.98 -19.71 8.55
CA GLY A 167 -19.87 -20.52 7.72
C GLY A 167 -21.03 -21.08 8.54
N CYS A 168 -22.11 -21.48 7.87
CA CYS A 168 -23.20 -22.24 8.49
C CYS A 168 -23.28 -23.63 7.86
N LEU A 169 -23.41 -24.67 8.69
CA LEU A 169 -23.68 -26.04 8.24
C LEU A 169 -25.11 -26.42 8.67
N SER A 170 -25.94 -26.78 7.70
CA SER A 170 -27.26 -27.35 7.95
C SER A 170 -27.24 -28.83 7.60
N VAL A 171 -27.71 -29.68 8.52
CA VAL A 171 -27.75 -31.13 8.35
C VAL A 171 -29.20 -31.60 8.41
N GLU A 172 -29.64 -32.30 7.37
CA GLU A 172 -30.94 -32.95 7.32
C GLU A 172 -30.77 -34.47 7.38
N LYS A 173 -31.40 -35.11 8.37
CA LYS A 173 -31.43 -36.57 8.49
C LYS A 173 -32.73 -37.11 7.93
N VAL A 174 -32.65 -37.82 6.81
CA VAL A 174 -33.77 -38.60 6.26
C VAL A 174 -33.66 -40.06 6.69
N VAL A 175 -34.77 -40.63 7.12
CA VAL A 175 -34.91 -42.04 7.53
C VAL A 175 -35.94 -42.70 6.62
N ASP A 176 -35.50 -43.73 5.88
CA ASP A 176 -36.38 -44.58 5.09
C ASP A 176 -36.63 -45.90 5.83
N TRP A 177 -37.88 -46.10 6.26
CA TRP A 177 -38.32 -47.30 6.97
C TRP A 177 -38.64 -48.48 6.03
N ASN A 178 -38.45 -48.35 4.70
CA ASN A 178 -38.69 -49.44 3.74
C ASN A 178 -40.05 -50.14 3.90
N GLY A 179 -41.09 -49.38 4.26
CA GLY A 179 -42.45 -49.89 4.45
C GLY A 179 -42.75 -50.57 5.79
N VAL A 180 -41.81 -50.60 6.74
CA VAL A 180 -42.13 -50.97 8.13
C VAL A 180 -42.70 -49.76 8.90
N PRO A 181 -43.52 -49.97 9.94
CA PRO A 181 -43.97 -48.87 10.80
C PRO A 181 -42.77 -48.13 11.40
N GLU A 182 -42.88 -46.81 11.47
CA GLU A 182 -41.91 -45.94 12.13
C GLU A 182 -41.75 -46.33 13.61
N ASP A 183 -40.51 -46.41 14.06
CA ASP A 183 -40.18 -46.54 15.48
C ASP A 183 -39.79 -45.17 16.03
N THR A 184 -40.78 -44.48 16.61
CA THR A 184 -40.65 -43.13 17.19
C THR A 184 -39.77 -43.08 18.45
N ALA A 185 -39.24 -44.22 18.90
CA ALA A 185 -38.25 -44.27 19.98
C ALA A 185 -36.81 -44.36 19.45
N LYS A 186 -36.61 -44.44 18.12
CA LYS A 186 -35.26 -44.43 17.53
C LYS A 186 -34.71 -43.02 17.49
N MET A 187 -33.49 -42.90 18.01
CA MET A 187 -32.66 -41.71 17.86
C MET A 187 -31.56 -41.98 16.83
N PHE A 188 -31.27 -40.98 16.01
CA PHE A 188 -30.14 -40.95 15.09
C PHE A 188 -29.22 -39.80 15.50
N TYR A 189 -27.92 -40.05 15.38
CA TYR A 189 -26.88 -39.11 15.76
C TYR A 189 -26.00 -38.83 14.56
N VAL A 190 -25.66 -37.56 14.35
CA VAL A 190 -24.65 -37.14 13.39
C VAL A 190 -23.59 -36.36 14.14
N ASP A 191 -22.38 -36.90 14.17
CA ASP A 191 -21.21 -36.20 14.69
C ASP A 191 -20.67 -35.25 13.63
N VAL A 192 -20.48 -33.99 14.02
CA VAL A 192 -19.83 -32.96 13.22
C VAL A 192 -18.39 -32.86 13.69
N LEU A 193 -17.46 -33.15 12.78
CA LEU A 193 -16.03 -33.03 13.00
C LEU A 193 -15.48 -31.77 12.31
N ASP A 194 -14.41 -31.20 12.84
CA ASP A 194 -13.63 -30.18 12.15
C ASP A 194 -12.67 -30.81 11.12
N ALA A 195 -11.83 -29.98 10.50
CA ALA A 195 -10.88 -30.41 9.48
C ALA A 195 -9.78 -31.35 10.02
N ASP A 196 -9.59 -31.41 11.33
CA ASP A 196 -8.61 -32.26 12.02
C ASP A 196 -9.25 -33.52 12.62
N ASP A 197 -10.46 -33.87 12.17
CA ASP A 197 -11.28 -34.98 12.67
C ASP A 197 -11.64 -34.87 14.17
N MET A 198 -11.60 -33.66 14.77
CA MET A 198 -12.03 -33.47 16.15
C MET A 198 -13.52 -33.18 16.26
N LEU A 199 -14.17 -33.75 17.27
CA LEU A 199 -15.60 -33.59 17.50
C LEU A 199 -15.95 -32.16 17.91
N VAL A 200 -16.71 -31.48 17.05
CA VAL A 200 -17.24 -30.12 17.28
C VAL A 200 -18.63 -30.18 17.92
N GLY A 201 -19.42 -31.21 17.59
CA GLY A 201 -20.72 -31.43 18.22
C GLY A 201 -21.46 -32.63 17.66
N THR A 202 -22.52 -33.05 18.36
CA THR A 202 -23.40 -34.14 17.93
C THR A 202 -24.81 -33.59 17.74
N LEU A 203 -25.37 -33.83 16.56
CA LEU A 203 -26.76 -33.50 16.24
C LEU A 203 -27.63 -34.72 16.51
N GLU A 204 -28.70 -34.52 17.29
CA GLU A 204 -29.67 -35.55 17.64
C GLU A 204 -30.94 -35.40 16.79
N PHE A 205 -31.40 -36.48 16.18
CA PHE A 205 -32.62 -36.55 15.39
C PHE A 205 -33.49 -37.68 15.93
N GLY A 206 -34.75 -37.37 16.26
CA GLY A 206 -35.76 -38.32 16.72
C GLY A 206 -37.02 -38.29 15.87
#